data_AF-A0A318BAG4-F1
#
_entry.id   AF-A0A318BAG4-F1
#
_cell.length_a   1.000
_cell.length_b   1.000
_cell.length_c   1.000
_cell.angle_alpha   90.00
_cell.angle_beta   90.00
_cell.angle_gamma   90.00
#
_symmetry.space_group_name_H-M   'P 1'
#
loop_
_entity.id
_entity.type
_entity.pdbx_description
1 polymer ?
#
loop_
_entity_poly.entity_id
_entity_poly.type
_entity_poly.pdbx_seq_one_letter_code
_entity_poly.pdbx_strand_id
1 'polypeptide(L)' 'MPLSTEAPAFPEGLVEEHVAYRVEDGVFRQNQSEAFRANSPDLHHYQFVTGWMCLDVLSYGPPEMSVERG' A
#
# COMPACT_ATOMS: atom_id res chain seq x y z
N MET A 1 -17.01 36.46 12.14
CA MET A 1 -17.03 35.27 11.27
C MET A 1 -15.61 35.05 10.80
N PRO A 2 -14.93 33.94 11.12
CA PRO A 2 -13.65 33.66 10.51
C PRO A 2 -13.90 33.26 9.05
N LEU A 3 -13.22 33.94 8.11
CA LEU A 3 -13.12 33.46 6.74
C LEU A 3 -12.23 32.21 6.77
N SER A 4 -12.78 31.05 6.42
CA SER A 4 -11.97 29.89 6.07
C SER A 4 -11.28 30.16 4.73
N THR A 5 -9.95 30.20 4.73
CA THR A 5 -9.11 30.39 3.54
C THR A 5 -8.72 29.07 2.88
N GLU A 6 -9.29 27.95 3.32
CA GLU A 6 -9.03 26.65 2.72
C GLU A 6 -9.83 26.55 1.41
N ALA A 7 -9.21 26.99 0.31
CA ALA A 7 -9.58 26.48 -1.00
C ALA A 7 -9.40 24.95 -0.98
N PRO A 8 -10.27 24.15 -1.65
CA PRO A 8 -10.01 22.73 -1.79
C PRO A 8 -8.66 22.60 -2.50
N ALA A 9 -7.65 22.20 -1.74
CA ALA A 9 -6.35 21.90 -2.29
C ALA A 9 -6.57 20.68 -3.17
N PHE A 10 -6.62 20.88 -4.49
CA PHE A 10 -6.29 19.80 -5.39
C PHE A 10 -4.87 19.38 -4.98
N PRO A 11 -4.65 18.11 -4.62
CA PRO A 11 -3.34 17.66 -4.19
C PRO A 11 -2.40 17.66 -5.40
N GLU A 12 -1.85 18.83 -5.72
CA GLU A 12 -0.79 19.02 -6.70
C GLU A 12 0.45 18.29 -6.18
N GLY A 13 0.76 17.14 -6.78
CA GLY A 13 1.90 16.31 -6.40
C GLY A 13 1.57 14.85 -6.05
N LEU A 14 0.28 14.45 -5.97
CA LEU A 14 -0.10 13.03 -5.99
C LEU A 14 0.06 12.50 -7.41
N VAL A 15 1.30 12.20 -7.79
CA VAL A 15 1.55 11.40 -8.99
C VAL A 15 0.81 10.07 -8.81
N GLU A 16 -0.08 9.73 -9.75
CA GLU A 16 -0.87 8.48 -9.80
C GLU A 16 -0.02 7.20 -9.93
N GLU A 17 1.30 7.29 -9.73
CA GLU A 17 2.20 6.15 -9.75
C GLU A 17 2.02 5.36 -8.46
N HIS A 18 0.95 4.57 -8.45
CA HIS A 18 0.82 3.44 -7.56
C HIS A 18 1.94 2.46 -7.92
N VAL A 19 2.86 2.24 -6.99
CA VAL A 19 3.94 1.26 -7.15
C VAL A 19 3.87 0.27 -6.00
N ALA A 20 4.13 -1.00 -6.31
CA ALA A 20 4.28 -2.04 -5.30
C ALA A 20 5.67 -2.66 -5.40
N TYR A 21 6.39 -2.63 -4.29
CA TYR A 21 7.68 -3.30 -4.16
C TYR A 21 7.48 -4.65 -3.51
N ARG A 22 8.08 -5.70 -4.06
CA ARG A 22 8.22 -6.97 -3.35
C ARG A 22 9.30 -6.79 -2.27
N VAL A 23 8.95 -7.11 -1.03
CA VAL A 23 9.82 -6.97 0.14
C VAL A 23 10.24 -8.35 0.61
N GLU A 24 11.54 -8.64 0.54
CA GLU A 24 12.11 -9.85 1.10
C GLU A 24 12.41 -9.63 2.59
N ASP A 25 12.19 -10.65 3.41
CA ASP A 25 12.48 -10.66 4.85
C ASP A 25 11.84 -9.51 5.67
N GLY A 26 10.74 -8.94 5.18
CA GLY A 26 10.05 -7.84 5.85
C GLY A 26 9.51 -8.20 7.25
N VAL A 27 9.67 -7.29 8.21
CA VAL A 27 9.16 -7.43 9.60
C VAL A 27 7.65 -7.73 9.63
N PHE A 28 6.89 -7.17 8.69
CA PHE A 28 5.45 -7.42 8.56
C PHE A 28 5.11 -8.91 8.34
N ARG A 29 5.87 -9.62 7.49
CA ARG A 29 5.73 -11.07 7.27
C ARG A 29 6.23 -11.89 8.45
N GLN A 30 7.26 -11.41 9.14
CA GLN A 30 7.84 -12.09 10.31
C GLN A 30 6.90 -12.05 11.53
N ASN A 31 6.18 -10.93 11.70
CA ASN A 31 5.25 -10.68 12.81
C ASN A 31 3.91 -11.41 12.66
N GLN A 32 3.64 -12.06 11.52
CA GLN A 32 2.47 -12.93 11.39
C GLN A 32 2.58 -14.14 12.31
N SER A 33 1.45 -14.67 12.76
CA SER A 33 1.42 -15.84 13.64
C SER A 33 2.11 -17.05 12.99
N GLU A 34 2.75 -17.88 13.80
CA GLU A 34 3.45 -19.08 13.31
C GLU A 34 2.52 -19.98 12.48
N ALA A 35 1.29 -20.19 12.96
CA ALA A 35 0.27 -20.95 12.24
C ALA A 35 -0.04 -20.35 10.85
N PHE A 36 -0.19 -19.02 10.75
CA PHE A 36 -0.44 -18.37 9.47
C PHE A 36 0.75 -18.55 8.50
N ARG A 37 1.97 -18.34 9.02
CA ARG A 37 3.21 -18.48 8.24
C ARG A 37 3.43 -19.91 7.74
N ALA A 38 3.05 -20.92 8.54
CA ALA A 38 3.17 -22.33 8.20
C ALA A 38 2.12 -22.78 7.17
N ASN A 39 0.91 -22.23 7.22
CA ASN A 39 -0.17 -22.57 6.30
C ASN A 39 -0.15 -21.74 5.00
N SER A 40 0.63 -20.67 4.95
CA SER A 40 0.74 -19.77 3.78
C SER A 40 2.21 -19.52 3.40
N PRO A 41 2.98 -20.58 3.07
CA PRO A 41 4.42 -20.44 2.79
C PRO A 41 4.69 -19.62 1.54
N ASP A 42 3.79 -19.67 0.55
CA ASP A 42 3.97 -19.04 -0.76
C ASP A 42 3.45 -17.59 -0.82
N LEU A 43 3.06 -16.99 0.31
CA LEU A 43 2.71 -15.58 0.35
C LEU A 43 3.96 -14.70 0.26
N HIS A 44 3.94 -13.77 -0.69
CA HIS A 44 4.93 -12.70 -0.84
C HIS A 44 4.46 -11.43 -0.14
N HIS A 45 5.40 -10.70 0.46
CA HIS A 45 5.15 -9.39 1.04
C HIS A 45 5.36 -8.31 -0.03
N TYR A 46 4.36 -7.46 -0.21
CA TYR A 46 4.41 -6.28 -1.04
C TYR A 46 4.18 -5.02 -0.21
N GLN A 47 4.95 -3.96 -0.47
CA GLN A 47 4.69 -2.63 0.04
C GLN A 47 4.17 -1.76 -1.09
N PHE A 48 2.92 -1.34 -0.97
CA PHE A 48 2.25 -0.42 -1.86
C PHE A 48 2.57 0.99 -1.42
N VAL A 49 3.09 1.81 -2.32
CA VAL A 49 3.18 3.26 -2.12
C VAL A 49 1.98 3.86 -2.85
N THR A 50 1.03 4.33 -2.05
CA THR A 50 -0.05 5.20 -2.53
C THR A 50 0.41 6.63 -2.27
N GLY A 51 -0.09 7.61 -3.04
CA GLY A 51 0.40 8.97 -2.89
C GLY A 51 0.18 9.60 -1.49
N TRP A 52 -0.62 9.00 -0.62
CA TRP A 52 -0.82 9.44 0.77
C TRP A 52 -0.25 8.50 1.84
N MET A 53 -0.04 7.21 1.53
CA MET A 53 0.39 6.21 2.52
C MET A 53 1.12 5.02 1.91
N CYS A 54 1.91 4.33 2.73
CA CYS A 54 2.41 2.99 2.42
C CYS A 54 1.50 1.92 3.04
N LEU A 55 1.24 0.84 2.31
CA LEU A 55 0.45 -0.30 2.78
C LEU A 55 1.22 -1.61 2.57
N ASP A 56 1.38 -2.39 3.63
CA ASP A 56 1.94 -3.74 3.56
C ASP A 56 0.85 -4.78 3.29
N VAL A 57 1.07 -5.62 2.28
CA VAL A 57 0.12 -6.63 1.82
C VAL A 57 0.84 -7.98 1.65
N LEU A 58 0.18 -9.07 2.04
CA LEU A 58 0.63 -10.41 1.71
C LEU A 58 -0.24 -10.98 0.57
N SER A 59 0.38 -11.42 -0.52
CA SER A 59 -0.32 -11.97 -1.69
C SER A 59 0.43 -13.15 -2.29
N TYR A 60 -0.29 -14.10 -2.88
CA TYR A 60 0.28 -15.24 -3.61
C TYR A 60 0.82 -14.87 -4.99
N GLY A 61 0.41 -13.72 -5.52
CA GLY A 61 0.81 -13.24 -6.83
C GLY A 61 1.16 -11.76 -6.82
N PRO A 62 1.82 -11.27 -7.89
CA PRO A 62 2.11 -9.87 -8.06
C PRO A 62 0.79 -9.07 -8.09
N PRO A 63 0.78 -7.87 -7.50
CA PRO A 63 -0.42 -7.05 -7.47
C PRO A 63 -0.68 -6.40 -8.84
N GLU A 64 -1.96 -6.28 -9.19
CA GLU A 64 -2.45 -5.51 -10.32
C GLU A 64 -3.01 -4.18 -9.81
N MET A 65 -2.71 -3.08 -10.51
CA MET A 65 -3.09 -1.73 -10.12
C MET A 65 -3.87 -1.07 -11.25
N SER A 66 -5.01 -0.47 -10.91
CA SER A 66 -5.82 0.34 -11.82
C SER A 66 -6.25 1.62 -11.13
N VAL A 67 -6.21 2.74 -11.85
CA VAL A 67 -6.77 4.02 -11.38
C VAL A 67 -8.23 4.08 -11.80
N GLU A 68 -9.16 4.14 -10.84
CA GLU A 68 -10.56 4.45 -11.13
C GLU A 68 -10.75 5.97 -11.17
N ARG A 69 -11.11 6.51 -12.34
CA ARG A 69 -11.50 7.92 -12.50
C ARG A 69 -13.01 8.02 -12.31
N GLY A 70 -13.44 8.66 -11.22
CA GLY A 70 -14.83 9.02 -10.93
C GLY A 70 -15.27 10.31 -11.61
#